data_AF-A0AAW5WW75-F1
#
_entry.id   AF-A0AAW5WW75-F1
#
_cell.length_a   1.000
_cell.length_b   1.000
_cell.length_c   1.000
_cell.angle_alpha   90.00
_cell.angle_beta   90.00
_cell.angle_gamma   90.00
#
_symmetry.space_group_name_H-M   'P 1'
#
loop_
_entity.id
_entity.type
_entity.pdbx_description
1 polymer ?
#
loop_
_entity_poly.entity_id
_entity_poly.type
_entity_poly.pdbx_seq_one_letter_code
_entity_poly.pdbx_strand_id
1 'polypeptide(L)' 'MQIMISEEAVKKAVQQEYFNKREASNYLGISMQTFKTWREKFKIPYQSIDGMILFARKDLETFMNEHKR' A
#
# COMPACT_ATOMS: atom_id res chain seq x y z
N MET A 1 -12.99 -3.65 14.87
CA MET A 1 -11.90 -2.69 15.11
C MET A 1 -11.88 -1.72 13.94
N GLN A 2 -12.46 -0.53 14.11
CA GLN A 2 -12.58 0.46 13.04
C GLN A 2 -11.33 1.35 13.08
N ILE A 3 -10.47 1.23 12.08
CA ILE A 3 -9.26 2.05 11.96
C ILE A 3 -9.72 3.41 11.43
N MET A 4 -9.74 4.43 12.31
CA MET A 4 -9.89 5.82 11.90
C MET A 4 -8.60 6.24 11.19
N ILE A 5 -8.62 6.28 9.86
CA ILE A 5 -7.52 6.83 9.09
C ILE A 5 -7.68 8.35 9.11
N SER A 6 -6.85 9.04 9.88
CA SER A 6 -6.82 10.51 9.93
C SER A 6 -6.52 11.07 8.54
N GLU A 7 -7.31 12.05 8.08
CA GLU A 7 -7.19 12.67 6.74
C GLU A 7 -5.78 13.21 6.43
N GLU A 8 -5.03 13.61 7.45
CA GLU A 8 -3.64 14.06 7.31
C GLU A 8 -2.68 12.96 6.86
N ALA A 9 -2.88 11.72 7.29
CA ALA A 9 -2.08 10.58 6.86
C ALA A 9 -2.35 10.24 5.40
N VAL A 10 -3.61 10.40 4.95
CA VAL A 10 -3.98 10.24 3.54
C VAL A 10 -3.33 11.33 2.68
N LYS A 11 -3.33 12.59 3.13
CA LYS A 11 -2.71 13.70 2.37
C LYS A 11 -1.19 13.57 2.24
N LYS A 12 -0.48 13.16 3.31
CA LYS A 12 0.97 12.88 3.21
C LYS A 12 1.26 11.69 2.29
N ALA A 13 0.43 10.65 2.39
CA ALA A 13 0.56 9.49 1.53
C ALA A 13 0.34 9.87 0.04
N VAL A 14 -0.62 10.73 -0.25
CA VAL A 14 -0.89 11.22 -1.62
C VAL A 14 0.32 11.98 -2.22
N GLN A 15 1.17 12.60 -1.41
CA GLN A 15 2.42 13.25 -1.87
C GLN A 15 3.62 12.29 -1.94
N GLN A 16 3.61 11.18 -1.21
CA GLN A 16 4.66 10.16 -1.29
C GLN A 16 4.43 9.27 -2.51
N GLU A 17 5.36 9.32 -3.46
CA GLU A 17 5.34 8.44 -4.64
C GLU A 17 5.60 6.97 -4.27
N TYR A 18 6.29 6.75 -3.14
CA TYR A 18 6.71 5.44 -2.64
C TYR A 18 6.28 5.21 -1.19
N PHE A 19 5.70 4.04 -0.95
CA PHE A 19 5.18 3.62 0.35
C PHE A 19 5.95 2.44 0.92
N ASN A 20 6.23 2.45 2.21
CA ASN A 20 6.62 1.22 2.89
C ASN A 20 5.42 0.28 3.09
N LYS A 21 5.64 -0.95 3.60
CA LYS A 21 4.56 -1.94 3.82
C LYS A 21 3.39 -1.42 4.67
N ARG A 22 3.69 -0.61 5.70
CA ARG A 22 2.69 -0.09 6.64
C ARG A 22 1.91 1.07 6.01
N GLU A 23 2.59 1.93 5.29
CA GLU A 23 1.95 3.01 4.53
C GLU A 23 1.10 2.45 3.40
N ALA A 24 1.58 1.45 2.66
CA ALA A 24 0.82 0.79 1.61
C ALA A 24 -0.45 0.13 2.14
N SER A 25 -0.38 -0.56 3.29
CA SER A 25 -1.58 -1.13 3.92
C SER A 25 -2.57 -0.05 4.36
N ASN A 26 -2.07 1.05 4.94
CA ASN A 26 -2.92 2.18 5.35
C ASN A 26 -3.56 2.88 4.15
N TYR A 27 -2.79 3.10 3.07
CA TYR A 27 -3.25 3.71 1.83
C TYR A 27 -4.37 2.89 1.18
N LEU A 28 -4.23 1.56 1.19
CA LEU A 28 -5.25 0.64 0.70
C LEU A 28 -6.43 0.46 1.66
N GLY A 29 -6.37 1.01 2.88
CA GLY A 29 -7.41 0.86 3.90
C GLY A 29 -7.54 -0.56 4.46
N ILE A 30 -6.46 -1.37 4.40
CA ILE A 30 -6.45 -2.76 4.85
C ILE A 30 -5.43 -3.00 5.96
N SER A 31 -5.60 -4.09 6.71
CA SER A 31 -4.64 -4.53 7.72
C SER A 31 -3.31 -4.96 7.09
N MET A 32 -2.19 -4.75 7.80
CA MET A 32 -0.86 -5.23 7.38
C MET A 32 -0.81 -6.74 7.09
N GLN A 33 -1.57 -7.54 7.85
CA GLN A 33 -1.69 -8.99 7.60
C GLN A 33 -2.36 -9.27 6.25
N THR A 34 -3.47 -8.59 5.96
CA THR A 34 -4.16 -8.71 4.67
C THR A 34 -3.26 -8.28 3.52
N PHE A 35 -2.54 -7.16 3.69
CA PHE A 35 -1.57 -6.69 2.69
C PHE A 35 -0.43 -7.68 2.46
N LYS A 36 0.08 -8.32 3.52
CA LYS A 36 1.09 -9.39 3.41
C LYS A 36 0.56 -10.55 2.58
N THR A 37 -0.63 -11.06 2.90
CA THR A 37 -1.28 -12.14 2.14
C THR A 37 -1.50 -11.74 0.68
N TRP A 38 -1.93 -10.51 0.42
CA TRP A 38 -2.12 -9.99 -0.93
C TRP A 38 -0.81 -9.88 -1.69
N ARG A 39 0.25 -9.41 -1.06
CA ARG A 39 1.59 -9.39 -1.67
C ARG A 39 2.04 -10.80 -2.07
N GLU A 40 1.85 -11.79 -1.21
CA GLU A 40 2.24 -13.18 -1.49
C GLU A 40 1.37 -13.80 -2.59
N LYS A 41 0.06 -13.52 -2.57
CA LYS A 41 -0.92 -14.10 -3.51
C LYS A 41 -0.88 -13.45 -4.89
N PHE A 42 -0.74 -12.14 -4.95
CA PHE A 42 -0.85 -11.35 -6.18
C PHE A 42 0.47 -10.79 -6.69
N LYS A 43 1.58 -11.05 -5.97
CA LYS A 43 2.93 -10.61 -6.36
C LYS A 43 3.00 -9.12 -6.70
N ILE A 44 2.43 -8.28 -5.83
CA ILE A 44 2.44 -6.82 -5.98
C ILE A 44 3.88 -6.35 -6.19
N PRO A 45 4.17 -5.61 -7.28
CA PRO A 45 5.52 -5.16 -7.58
C PRO A 45 6.03 -4.22 -6.48
N TYR A 46 7.31 -4.38 -6.14
CA TYR A 46 7.98 -3.61 -5.12
C TYR A 46 9.40 -3.29 -5.57
N GLN A 47 9.90 -2.15 -5.13
CA GLN A 47 11.29 -1.75 -5.32
C GLN A 47 12.04 -1.92 -4.00
N SER A 48 13.23 -2.50 -4.08
CA SER A 48 14.17 -2.58 -2.97
C SER A 48 15.18 -1.45 -3.16
N ILE A 49 15.10 -0.41 -2.32
CA ILE A 49 16.06 0.69 -2.30
C ILE A 49 16.72 0.66 -0.93
N ASP A 50 18.05 0.49 -0.90
CA ASP A 50 18.84 0.49 0.34
C ASP A 50 18.36 -0.53 1.40
N GLY A 51 17.90 -1.70 0.95
CA GLY A 51 17.34 -2.75 1.84
C GLY A 51 15.92 -2.46 2.34
N MET A 52 15.34 -1.31 1.99
CA MET A 52 13.94 -0.98 2.26
C MET A 52 13.05 -1.40 1.10
N ILE A 53 11.94 -2.07 1.42
CA ILE A 53 10.93 -2.45 0.43
C ILE A 53 9.91 -1.32 0.32
N LEU A 54 9.84 -0.72 -0.86
CA LEU A 54 8.98 0.37 -1.23
C LEU A 54 8.00 -0.06 -2.33
N PHE A 55 6.78 0.43 -2.25
CA PHE A 55 5.69 0.19 -3.18
C PHE A 55 5.32 1.50 -3.84
N ALA A 56 5.38 1.57 -5.17
CA ALA A 56 4.95 2.78 -5.86
C ALA A 56 3.44 2.92 -5.75
N ARG A 57 2.98 4.15 -5.54
CA ARG A 57 1.55 4.48 -5.50
C ARG A 57 0.81 3.97 -6.75
N LYS A 58 1.40 4.20 -7.93
CA LYS A 58 0.82 3.81 -9.22
C LYS A 58 0.57 2.31 -9.31
N ASP A 59 1.50 1.50 -8.80
CA ASP A 59 1.35 0.04 -8.77
C ASP A 59 0.24 -0.39 -7.81
N LEU A 60 0.14 0.23 -6.63
CA LEU A 60 -0.94 -0.05 -5.67
C LEU A 60 -2.32 0.33 -6.25
N GLU A 61 -2.43 1.47 -6.94
CA GLU A 61 -3.67 1.88 -7.61
C GLU A 61 -4.03 0.98 -8.79
N THR A 62 -3.05 0.58 -9.59
CA THR A 62 -3.24 -0.37 -10.71
C THR A 62 -3.75 -1.69 -10.18
N PHE A 63 -3.10 -2.22 -9.14
CA PHE A 63 -3.50 -3.45 -8.48
C PHE A 63 -4.95 -3.38 -7.95
N MET A 64 -5.32 -2.28 -7.30
CA MET A 64 -6.70 -2.06 -6.80
C MET A 64 -7.72 -1.97 -7.92
N ASN A 65 -7.39 -1.34 -9.05
CA ASN A 65 -8.27 -1.27 -10.21
C ASN A 65 -8.45 -2.63 -10.88
N GLU A 66 -7.38 -3.43 -11.01
CA GLU A 66 -7.47 -4.77 -11.60
C GLU A 66 -8.27 -5.75 -10.73
N HIS A 67 -8.22 -5.61 -9.40
CA HIS A 67 -8.88 -6.52 -8.45
C HIS A 67 -10.27 -6.04 -7.97
N LYS A 68 -10.77 -4.91 -8.50
CA LYS A 68 -12.10 -4.36 -8.17
C LYS A 68 -13.28 -5.01 -8.92
N ARG A 69 -13.04 -6.11 -9.63
CA ARG A 69 -13.99 -6.72 -10.57
C ARG A 69 -14.74 -7.91 -10.00
#